data_AF-R7VH31-F1
#
_entry.id   AF-R7VH31-F1
#
_cell.length_a   1.000
_cell.length_b   1.000
_cell.length_c   1.000
_cell.angle_alpha   90.00
_cell.angle_beta   90.00
_cell.angle_gamma   90.00
#
_symmetry.space_group_name_H-M   'P 1'
#
loop_
_entity.id
_entity.type
_entity.pdbx_description
1 polymer ?
#
loop_
_entity_poly.entity_id
_entity_poly.type
_entity_poly.pdbx_seq_one_letter_code
_entity_poly.pdbx_strand_id
1 'polypeptide(L)' 'EEERKATYHDWTYGHCQSASVLAKAGFFFTGVQDRTQCAFCRGILRSWESTDDPREEHEKHFP' A
#
# COMPACT_ATOMS: atom_id res chain seq x y z
N GLU A 1 10.82 5.80 -2.55
CA GLU A 1 9.92 5.67 -1.38
C GLU A 1 9.11 6.96 -1.20
N GLU A 2 9.78 8.10 -1.03
CA GLU A 2 9.13 9.42 -0.89
C GLU A 2 8.09 9.74 -1.97
N GLU A 3 8.37 9.50 -3.25
CA GLU A 3 7.40 9.70 -4.34
C GLU A 3 6.15 8.83 -4.18
N ARG A 4 6.31 7.56 -3.78
CA ARG A 4 5.18 6.67 -3.51
C ARG A 4 4.40 7.15 -2.30
N LYS A 5 5.08 7.61 -1.25
CA LYS A 5 4.44 8.17 -0.05
C LYS A 5 3.63 9.44 -0.37
N ALA A 6 4.11 10.29 -1.27
CA ALA A 6 3.42 11.49 -1.70
C ALA A 6 2.06 11.20 -2.38
N THR A 7 1.86 10.01 -2.95
CA THR A 7 0.57 9.61 -3.53
C THR A 7 -0.56 9.48 -2.50
N TYR A 8 -0.24 9.33 -1.21
CA TYR A 8 -1.20 9.15 -0.12
C TYR A 8 -1.76 10.47 0.46
N HIS A 9 -1.69 11.58 -0.27
CA HIS A 9 -2.16 12.89 0.22
C HIS A 9 -3.63 12.88 0.68
N ASP A 10 -4.50 12.10 0.02
CA ASP A 10 -5.91 11.93 0.37
C ASP A 10 -6.22 10.56 1.02
N TRP A 11 -5.22 9.91 1.64
CA TRP A 11 -5.40 8.59 2.25
C TRP A 11 -6.19 8.64 3.56
N THR A 12 -7.48 8.29 3.50
CA THR A 12 -8.37 8.24 4.67
C THR A 12 -8.34 6.92 5.43
N TYR A 13 -7.61 5.91 4.94
CA TYR A 13 -7.54 4.56 5.52
C TYR A 13 -6.34 4.36 6.46
N GLY A 14 -5.81 5.45 7.02
CA GLY A 14 -4.68 5.40 7.95
C GLY A 14 -4.93 4.58 9.24
N HIS A 15 -6.20 4.37 9.59
CA HIS A 15 -6.63 3.50 10.69
C HIS A 15 -6.50 2.01 10.37
N CYS A 16 -6.59 1.63 9.09
CA CYS A 16 -6.34 0.27 8.61
C CYS A 16 -4.85 0.06 8.38
N GLN A 17 -4.21 0.95 7.61
CA GLN A 17 -2.78 0.78 7.33
C GLN A 17 -2.09 2.11 7.06
N SER A 18 -0.85 2.22 7.53
CA SER A 18 -0.05 3.44 7.43
C SER A 18 0.50 3.63 6.02
N ALA A 19 0.24 4.80 5.44
CA ALA A 19 0.82 5.23 4.18
C ALA A 19 2.36 5.11 4.16
N SER A 20 3.02 5.34 5.31
CA SER A 20 4.48 5.21 5.40
C SER A 20 4.93 3.76 5.30
N VAL A 21 4.21 2.82 5.94
CA VAL A 21 4.53 1.39 5.90
C VAL A 21 4.29 0.83 4.51
N LEU A 22 3.16 1.19 3.88
CA LEU A 22 2.83 0.81 2.50
C LEU A 22 3.86 1.33 1.49
N ALA A 23 4.21 2.62 1.58
CA ALA A 23 5.22 3.22 0.71
C ALA A 23 6.58 2.54 0.84
N LYS A 24 6.98 2.20 2.07
CA LYS A 24 8.22 1.44 2.36
C LYS A 24 8.16 0.03 1.79
N ALA A 25 7.02 -0.63 1.82
CA ALA A 25 6.80 -1.96 1.21
C ALA A 25 6.72 -1.96 -0.32
N GLY A 26 6.81 -0.78 -0.97
CA GLY A 26 6.84 -0.67 -2.44
C GLY A 26 5.53 -0.20 -3.06
N PHE A 27 4.50 0.04 -2.25
CA PHE A 27 3.17 0.40 -2.71
C PHE A 27 2.93 1.91 -2.82
N PHE A 28 2.19 2.33 -3.83
CA PHE A 28 1.65 3.68 -3.95
C PHE A 28 0.13 3.63 -3.99
N PHE A 29 -0.53 4.71 -3.54
CA PHE A 29 -1.96 4.83 -3.55
C PHE A 29 -2.47 5.05 -4.97
N THR A 30 -3.52 4.32 -5.35
CA THR A 30 -4.13 4.44 -6.68
C THR A 30 -5.16 5.57 -6.80
N GLY A 31 -5.51 6.23 -5.68
CA GLY A 31 -6.59 7.22 -5.64
C GLY A 31 -7.99 6.61 -5.49
N VAL A 32 -8.11 5.28 -5.44
CA VAL A 32 -9.40 4.57 -5.39
C VAL A 32 -9.49 3.72 -4.13
N GLN A 33 -10.44 4.06 -3.25
CA GLN A 33 -10.69 3.34 -1.98
C GLN A 33 -9.38 3.16 -1.20
N ASP A 34 -9.10 1.96 -0.68
CA ASP A 34 -7.86 1.61 -0.01
C ASP A 34 -6.88 0.86 -0.94
N ARG A 35 -7.06 0.96 -2.25
CA ARG A 35 -6.27 0.18 -3.21
C ARG A 35 -4.88 0.76 -3.39
N THR A 36 -3.89 -0.10 -3.26
CA THR A 36 -2.48 0.27 -3.43
C THR A 36 -1.81 -0.62 -4.46
N GLN A 37 -0.97 -0.05 -5.30
CA GLN A 37 -0.26 -0.77 -6.36
C GLN A 37 1.25 -0.79 -6.11
N CYS A 38 1.87 -1.94 -6.30
CA CYS A 38 3.32 -2.06 -6.25
C CYS A 38 3.95 -1.35 -7.47
N ALA A 39 4.95 -0.50 -7.22
CA ALA A 39 5.67 0.21 -8.28
C ALA A 39 6.49 -0.72 -9.19
N PHE A 40 6.82 -1.92 -8.73
CA PHE A 40 7.74 -2.85 -9.40
C PHE A 40 7.00 -3.95 -10.15
N CYS A 41 6.22 -4.78 -9.44
CA CYS A 41 5.50 -5.91 -10.04
C CYS A 41 4.10 -5.54 -10.57
N ARG A 42 3.64 -4.31 -10.33
CA ARG A 42 2.29 -3.81 -10.70
C ARG A 42 1.11 -4.53 -10.02
N GLY A 43 1.39 -5.45 -9.09
CA GLY A 43 0.37 -6.10 -8.25
C GLY A 43 -0.42 -5.08 -7.42
N ILE A 44 -1.72 -5.34 -7.26
CA ILE A 44 -2.64 -4.46 -6.52
C ILE A 44 -3.19 -5.21 -5.31
N LEU A 45 -3.06 -4.61 -4.14
CA LEU A 45 -3.69 -5.04 -2.89
C LEU A 45 -4.74 -4.02 -2.43
N ARG A 46 -5.72 -4.50 -1.66
CA ARG A 46 -6.87 -3.76 -1.14
C ARG A 46 -7.45 -4.50 0.06
N SER A 47 -8.45 -3.93 0.71
CA SER A 47 -9.05 -4.45 1.94
C SER A 47 -8.02 -4.60 3.06
N TRP A 48 -7.18 -3.57 3.24
CA TRP A 48 -6.15 -3.56 4.27
C TRP A 48 -6.75 -3.61 5.67
N GLU A 49 -6.16 -4.42 6.53
CA GLU A 49 -6.47 -4.53 7.95
C GLU A 49 -5.30 -4.03 8.82
N SER A 50 -5.60 -3.60 10.05
CA SER A 50 -4.59 -3.12 11.01
C SER A 50 -3.56 -4.16 11.42
N THR A 51 -3.85 -5.43 11.19
CA THR A 51 -2.98 -6.57 11.48
C THR A 51 -2.12 -7.00 10.30
N ASP A 52 -2.34 -6.47 9.11
CA ASP A 52 -1.59 -6.86 7.92
C ASP A 52 -0.16 -6.31 7.97
N ASP A 53 0.82 -7.13 7.59
CA ASP A 53 2.14 -6.65 7.19
C ASP A 53 2.18 -6.49 5.66
N PRO A 54 2.37 -5.26 5.14
CA PRO A 54 2.36 -5.06 3.69
C PRO A 54 3.46 -5.78 2.90
N ARG A 55 4.59 -6.17 3.52
CA ARG A 55 5.60 -6.97 2.81
C ARG A 55 5.19 -8.43 2.75
N GLU A 56 4.72 -8.99 3.86
CA GLU A 56 4.25 -10.38 3.89
C GLU A 56 3.08 -10.59 2.91
N GLU A 57 2.10 -9.69 2.89
CA GLU A 57 0.99 -9.77 1.94
C GLU A 57 1.47 -9.58 0.49
N HIS A 58 2.51 -8.78 0.26
CA HIS A 58 3.09 -8.63 -1.07
C HIS A 58 3.76 -9.92 -1.55
N GLU A 59 4.61 -10.55 -0.74
CA GLU A 59 5.29 -11.80 -1.07
C GLU A 59 4.30 -12.96 -1.25
N LYS A 60 3.24 -13.00 -0.41
CA LYS A 60 2.19 -14.02 -0.46
C LYS A 60 1.36 -13.96 -1.73
N HIS A 61 1.04 -12.75 -2.21
CA HIS A 61 0.16 -12.57 -3.37
C HIS A 61 0.91 -12.38 -4.70
N PHE A 62 2.15 -11.88 -4.66
CA PHE A 62 2.96 -11.57 -5.83
C PHE A 62 4.45 -11.92 -5.58
N PRO A 63 4.81 -13.21 -5.50
CA PRO A 63 6.19 -13.66 -5.29
C PRO A 63 7.12 -13.35 -6.47
#